data_AF-A0A0D0D5M7-F1
#
_entry.id   AF-A0A0D0D5M7-F1
#
_cell.length_a   1.000
_cell.length_b   1.000
_cell.length_c   1.000
_cell.angle_alpha   90.00
_cell.angle_beta   90.00
_cell.angle_gamma   90.00
#
_symmetry.space_group_name_H-M   'P 1'
#
loop_
_entity.id
_entity.type
_entity.pdbx_description
1 polymer ?
#
loop_
_entity_poly.entity_id
_entity_poly.type
_entity_poly.pdbx_seq_one_letter_code
_entity_poly.pdbx_strand_id
1 'polypeptide(L)' 'IEYLPPYSPNYNPIKQTFSIIKAHLHHSSLGLFAPKRLYYEMYCACDCIGLEMT' A
#
# COMPACT_ATOMS: atom_id res chain seq x y z
N ILE A 1 -2.88 19.22 -11.45
CA ILE A 1 -1.74 18.28 -11.41
C ILE A 1 -0.61 19.03 -10.72
N GLU A 2 -0.17 18.56 -9.56
CA GLU A 2 1.03 19.09 -8.92
C GLU A 2 2.28 18.62 -9.66
N TYR A 3 3.26 19.51 -9.85
CA TYR A 3 4.52 19.16 -10.49
C TYR A 3 5.39 18.38 -9.49
N LEU A 4 5.74 17.14 -9.85
CA LEU A 4 6.72 16.34 -9.14
C LEU A 4 8.02 16.30 -9.96
N PRO A 5 9.18 16.68 -9.41
CA PRO A 5 10.43 16.59 -10.15
C PRO A 5 10.77 15.12 -10.47
N PRO A 6 11.54 14.85 -11.54
CA PRO A 6 12.08 13.51 -11.78
C PRO A 6 12.83 12.99 -10.54
N TYR A 7 12.73 11.68 -10.29
CA TYR A 7 13.40 11.02 -9.16
C TYR A 7 13.14 11.69 -7.79
N SER A 8 11.92 12.17 -7.57
CA SER A 8 11.47 12.79 -6.32
C SER A 8 10.53 11.88 -5.52
N PRO A 9 10.94 10.65 -5.19
CA PRO A 9 10.06 9.69 -4.55
C PRO A 9 9.58 10.13 -3.17
N ASN A 10 10.39 10.92 -2.46
CA ASN A 10 10.09 11.36 -1.10
C ASN A 10 8.94 12.38 -1.07
N TYR A 11 8.65 13.00 -2.21
CA TYR A 11 7.57 13.98 -2.36
C TYR A 11 6.28 13.33 -2.88
N ASN A 12 6.29 12.03 -3.18
CA ASN A 12 5.11 11.33 -3.63
C ASN A 12 4.46 10.58 -2.46
N PRO A 13 3.30 11.04 -1.95
CA PRO A 13 2.64 10.43 -0.79
C PRO A 13 2.28 8.97 -1.03
N ILE A 14 2.14 8.54 -2.29
CA ILE A 14 1.85 7.14 -2.64
C ILE A 14 2.91 6.17 -2.11
N LYS A 15 4.14 6.64 -1.88
CA LYS A 15 5.20 5.79 -1.31
C LYS A 15 4.85 5.30 0.08
N GLN A 16 4.27 6.16 0.92
CA GLN A 16 3.85 5.80 2.26
C GLN A 16 2.71 4.79 2.20
N THR A 17 1.71 5.05 1.35
CA THR A 17 0.59 4.14 1.05
C THR A 17 1.08 2.75 0.67
N PHE A 18 2.01 2.63 -0.28
CA PHE A 18 2.57 1.34 -0.69
C PHE A 18 3.38 0.67 0.42
N SER A 19 3.99 1.43 1.33
CA SER A 19 4.70 0.88 2.48
C SER A 19 3.73 0.18 3.44
N ILE A 20 2.60 0.83 3.76
CA ILE A 20 1.55 0.28 4.63
C ILE A 20 0.94 -0.99 4.01
N ILE A 21 0.59 -0.96 2.72
CA ILE A 21 0.05 -2.13 2.02
C ILE A 21 1.01 -3.31 2.07
N LYS A 22 2.31 -3.08 1.81
CA LYS A 22 3.31 -4.14 1.87
C LYS A 22 3.44 -4.73 3.28
N ALA A 23 3.40 -3.89 4.32
CA ALA A 23 3.43 -4.35 5.71
C ALA A 23 2.20 -5.22 6.03
N HIS A 24 1.00 -4.78 5.62
CA HIS A 24 -0.25 -5.55 5.80
C HIS A 24 -0.19 -6.93 5.14
N LEU A 25 0.27 -6.98 3.88
CA LEU A 25 0.39 -8.22 3.13
C LEU A 25 1.45 -9.17 3.74
N HIS A 26 2.55 -8.61 4.26
CA HIS A 26 3.58 -9.38 4.96
C HIS A 26 3.06 -10.01 6.26
N HIS A 27 2.31 -9.25 7.07
CA HIS A 27 1.70 -9.77 8.31
C HIS A 27 0.60 -10.80 8.05
N SER A 28 -0.17 -10.64 6.96
CA SER A 28 -1.28 -11.52 6.61
C SER A 28 -0.86 -12.92 6.17
N SER A 29 0.45 -13.23 6.18
CA SER A 29 1.02 -14.55 5.83
C SER A 29 0.56 -15.04 4.45
N LEU A 30 0.30 -14.10 3.55
CA LEU A 30 -0.01 -14.38 2.16
C LEU A 30 1.27 -14.83 1.47
N GLY A 31 1.61 -16.11 1.62
CA GLY A 31 2.37 -16.79 0.58
C GLY A 31 1.67 -16.55 -0.76
N LEU A 32 2.44 -16.25 -1.80
CA LEU A 32 2.03 -15.86 -3.16
C LEU A 32 1.07 -16.85 -3.89
N PHE A 33 0.53 -17.83 -3.19
CA PHE A 33 -0.18 -18.99 -3.72
C PHE A 33 -1.71 -18.83 -3.81
N ALA A 34 -2.28 -17.70 -3.37
CA ALA A 34 -3.73 -17.48 -3.40
C ALA A 34 -4.11 -16.13 -4.05
N PRO A 35 -4.17 -16.04 -5.40
CA PRO A 35 -4.40 -14.78 -6.12
C PRO A 35 -5.74 -14.10 -5.77
N LYS A 36 -6.81 -14.87 -5.51
CA LYS A 36 -8.10 -14.32 -5.06
C LYS A 36 -8.01 -13.68 -3.67
N ARG A 37 -7.21 -14.26 -2.78
CA ARG A 37 -7.01 -13.75 -1.42
C ARG A 37 -6.14 -12.49 -1.45
N LEU A 38 -5.15 -12.42 -2.35
CA LEU A 38 -4.34 -11.23 -2.56
C LEU A 38 -5.19 -10.01 -2.95
N TYR A 39 -6.14 -10.19 -3.87
CA TYR A 39 -7.06 -9.12 -4.27
C TYR A 39 -7.86 -8.59 -3.08
N TYR A 40 -8.50 -9.48 -2.31
CA TYR A 40 -9.27 -9.10 -1.12
C TYR A 40 -8.41 -8.35 -0.08
N GLU A 41 -7.21 -8.87 0.22
CA GLU A 41 -6.32 -8.29 1.23
C GLU A 41 -5.77 -6.93 0.81
N MET A 42 -5.63 -6.66 -0.50
CA MET A 42 -5.32 -5.31 -1.00
C MET A 42 -6.43 -4.31 -0.70
N TYR A 43 -7.71 -4.70 -0.83
CA TYR A 43 -8.82 -3.81 -0.45
C TYR A 43 -8.84 -3.56 1.06
N CYS A 44 -8.66 -4.60 1.88
CA CYS A 44 -8.57 -4.42 3.33
C CYS A 44 -7.40 -3.52 3.74
N ALA A 45 -6.24 -3.65 3.09
CA ALA A 45 -5.11 -2.78 3.34
C ALA A 45 -5.44 -1.30 3.07
N CYS A 46 -6.22 -1.00 2.03
CA CYS A 46 -6.68 0.36 1.73
C CYS A 46 -7.57 0.94 2.83
N ASP A 47 -8.43 0.13 3.47
CA ASP A 47 -9.25 0.57 4.60
C ASP A 47 -8.39 0.93 5.82
N CYS A 48 -7.28 0.21 6.05
CA CYS A 48 -6.33 0.52 7.12
C CYS A 48 -5.55 1.83 6.88
N ILE A 49 -5.24 2.15 5.62
CA ILE A 49 -4.46 3.35 5.27
C ILE A 49 -5.19 4.64 5.67
N GLY A 50 -6.52 4.68 5.49
CA GLY A 50 -7.32 5.87 5.86
C GLY A 50 -7.24 6.18 7.37
N LEU A 51 -7.03 5.16 8.20
CA LEU A 51 -6.90 5.29 9.64
C LEU A 51 -5.49 5.71 10.09
N GLU A 52 -4.45 5.23 9.41
CA GLU A 52 -3.04 5.50 9.77
C GLU A 52 -2.48 6.82 9.22
N MET A 53 -3.18 7.43 8.26
CA MET A 53 -2.77 8.68 7.61
C MET A 53 -3.52 9.94 8.10
N THR A 54 -4.37 9.81 9.13
CA THR A 54 -5.08 10.93 9.79
C THR A 54 -4.34 11.34 11.05
#